data_AF-A0A2D4GZA6-F1
#
_entry.id   AF-A0A2D4GZA6-F1
#
_cell.length_a   1.000
_cell.length_b   1.000
_cell.length_c   1.000
_cell.angle_alpha   90.00
_cell.angle_beta   90.00
_cell.angle_gamma   90.00
#
_symmetry.space_group_name_H-M   'P 1'
#
loop_
_entity.id
_entity.type
_entity.pdbx_description
1 polymer ?
#
loop_
_entity_poly.entity_id
_entity_poly.type
_entity_poly.pdbx_seq_one_letter_code
_entity_poly.pdbx_strand_id
1 'polypeptide(L)'
;ISACKGEPGAMVSSTLKLGISILNGGNEDVQQKMLDYLKEKREVGFFQSVQALMQTCSVLDLNAFERQNKAEGLGMVTEEGTIISRENGEKVMADDLFTQDLFRFLQLLCEGHNNDFQNYLRTQTGNTTTINIIICTVDYLLRLQESISDFYWYYSGKDVIDDQGKRNFSKAMAVAKQVFNSLTEYIQGPCTGNQQSLAHSRLWDAVIGFLHVFAHMMMKLAQDSSQIALLKELLDLQKDMV
;
A
#
# COMPACT_ATOMS: atom_id res chain seq x y z
N ILE A 1 -7.06 -9.59 -14.31
CA ILE A 1 -7.58 -9.04 -13.03
C ILE A 1 -8.95 -9.61 -12.68
N SER A 2 -10.03 -9.37 -13.44
CA SER A 2 -11.38 -9.92 -13.14
C SER A 2 -11.41 -11.43 -12.82
N ALA A 3 -10.62 -12.23 -13.56
CA ALA A 3 -10.54 -13.68 -13.37
C ALA A 3 -9.96 -14.16 -12.02
N CYS A 4 -9.18 -13.34 -11.31
CA CYS A 4 -8.51 -13.79 -10.08
C CYS A 4 -9.39 -13.73 -8.84
N LYS A 5 -10.54 -13.02 -8.90
CA LYS A 5 -11.55 -12.97 -7.82
C LYS A 5 -10.99 -12.66 -6.42
N GLY A 6 -9.89 -11.91 -6.34
CA GLY A 6 -9.28 -11.55 -5.06
C GLY A 6 -8.15 -12.45 -4.59
N GLU A 7 -7.82 -13.52 -5.31
CA GLU A 7 -6.69 -14.38 -4.97
C GLU A 7 -5.38 -13.81 -5.53
N PRO A 8 -4.42 -13.40 -4.67
CA PRO A 8 -3.10 -13.01 -5.13
C PRO A 8 -2.36 -14.24 -5.64
N GLY A 9 -1.60 -14.07 -6.73
CA GLY A 9 -0.81 -15.14 -7.31
C GLY A 9 0.17 -14.62 -8.36
N ALA A 10 1.12 -15.46 -8.78
CA ALA A 10 2.18 -15.07 -9.72
C ALA A 10 1.64 -14.54 -11.06
N MET A 11 0.51 -15.09 -11.53
CA MET A 11 -0.18 -14.60 -12.72
C MET A 11 -0.71 -13.17 -12.53
N VAL A 12 -1.33 -12.88 -11.38
CA VAL A 12 -1.88 -11.55 -11.08
C VAL A 12 -0.76 -10.53 -10.94
N SER A 13 0.31 -10.87 -10.22
CA SER A 13 1.49 -10.01 -10.08
C SER A 13 2.11 -9.67 -11.44
N SER A 14 2.35 -10.69 -12.29
CA SER A 14 2.87 -10.46 -13.65
C SER A 14 1.92 -9.60 -14.51
N THR A 15 0.61 -9.78 -14.34
CA THR A 15 -0.41 -9.01 -15.06
C THR A 15 -0.39 -7.53 -14.64
N LEU A 16 -0.27 -7.23 -13.35
CA LEU A 16 -0.18 -5.87 -12.85
C LEU A 16 1.07 -5.16 -13.39
N LYS A 17 2.23 -5.83 -13.38
CA LYS A 17 3.48 -5.29 -13.93
C LYS A 17 3.38 -4.94 -15.41
N LEU A 18 2.70 -5.78 -16.20
CA LEU A 18 2.41 -5.45 -17.59
C LEU A 18 1.47 -4.23 -17.70
N GLY A 19 0.40 -4.18 -16.91
CA GLY A 19 -0.52 -3.04 -16.88
C GLY A 19 0.16 -1.72 -16.52
N ILE A 20 1.03 -1.74 -15.50
CA ILE A 20 1.89 -0.61 -15.12
C ILE A 20 2.75 -0.18 -16.30
N SER A 21 3.42 -1.13 -16.97
CA SER A 21 4.31 -0.83 -18.10
C SER A 21 3.57 -0.16 -19.27
N ILE A 22 2.30 -0.51 -19.49
CA ILE A 22 1.47 0.08 -20.56
C ILE A 22 1.03 1.51 -20.20
N LEU A 23 0.66 1.74 -18.94
CA LEU A 23 0.13 3.02 -18.46
C LEU A 23 1.23 4.03 -18.08
N ASN A 24 2.48 3.56 -17.94
CA ASN A 24 3.58 4.37 -17.44
C ASN A 24 3.77 5.67 -18.24
N GLY A 25 3.81 6.80 -17.53
CA GLY A 25 3.98 8.13 -18.13
C GLY A 25 2.66 8.78 -18.56
N GLY A 26 1.53 8.43 -17.95
CA GLY A 26 0.23 9.07 -18.21
C GLY A 26 -0.36 8.78 -19.60
N ASN A 27 -0.40 7.50 -20.02
CA ASN A 27 -0.87 7.11 -21.36
C ASN A 27 -2.41 7.22 -21.51
N GLU A 28 -2.90 8.44 -21.76
CA GLU A 28 -4.33 8.78 -21.88
C GLU A 28 -5.08 7.92 -22.93
N ASP A 29 -4.45 7.63 -24.08
CA ASP A 29 -5.05 6.81 -25.14
C ASP A 29 -5.41 5.41 -24.65
N VAL A 30 -4.55 4.81 -23.83
CA VAL A 30 -4.81 3.49 -23.24
C VAL A 30 -5.83 3.59 -22.11
N GLN A 31 -5.73 4.61 -21.26
CA GLN A 31 -6.70 4.83 -20.18
C GLN A 31 -8.12 4.92 -20.75
N GLN A 32 -8.30 5.68 -21.84
CA GLN A 32 -9.61 5.83 -22.49
C GLN A 32 -10.13 4.49 -23.02
N LYS A 33 -9.30 3.72 -23.76
CA LYS A 33 -9.68 2.40 -24.26
C LYS A 33 -10.05 1.43 -23.14
N MET A 34 -9.31 1.47 -22.03
CA MET A 34 -9.60 0.64 -20.86
C MET A 34 -10.94 1.05 -20.23
N LEU A 35 -11.19 2.34 -20.06
CA LEU A 35 -12.44 2.85 -19.49
C LEU A 35 -13.65 2.48 -20.36
N ASP A 36 -13.53 2.66 -21.67
CA ASP A 36 -14.56 2.33 -22.65
C ASP A 36 -14.89 0.83 -22.60
N TYR A 37 -13.86 -0.03 -22.54
CA TYR A 37 -14.05 -1.47 -22.40
C TYR A 37 -14.83 -1.83 -21.12
N LEU A 38 -14.46 -1.25 -19.97
CA LEU A 38 -15.13 -1.52 -18.69
C LEU A 38 -16.60 -1.07 -18.71
N LYS A 39 -16.89 0.11 -19.30
CA LYS A 39 -18.25 0.66 -19.43
C LYS A 39 -19.10 -0.15 -20.41
N GLU A 40 -18.57 -0.51 -21.57
CA GLU A 40 -19.27 -1.28 -22.60
C GLU A 40 -19.65 -2.68 -22.09
N LYS A 41 -18.69 -3.36 -21.44
CA LYS A 41 -18.90 -4.72 -20.91
C LYS A 41 -19.61 -4.75 -19.56
N ARG A 42 -19.80 -3.61 -18.90
CA ARG A 42 -20.40 -3.49 -17.56
C ARG A 42 -19.70 -4.41 -16.54
N GLU A 43 -18.38 -4.35 -16.53
CA GLU A 43 -17.51 -5.28 -15.77
C GLU A 43 -17.58 -5.03 -14.27
N VAL A 44 -18.47 -5.76 -13.58
CA VAL A 44 -18.55 -5.78 -12.11
C VAL A 44 -17.39 -6.57 -11.49
N GLY A 45 -17.03 -7.70 -12.10
CA GLY A 45 -16.04 -8.64 -11.57
C GLY A 45 -14.64 -8.02 -11.44
N PHE A 46 -14.30 -7.04 -12.29
CA PHE A 46 -13.05 -6.31 -12.19
C PHE A 46 -12.90 -5.61 -10.83
N PHE A 47 -13.87 -4.78 -10.45
CA PHE A 47 -13.80 -4.00 -9.21
C PHE A 47 -13.97 -4.87 -7.95
N GLN A 48 -14.79 -5.92 -8.01
CA GLN A 48 -14.89 -6.92 -6.94
C GLN A 48 -13.54 -7.59 -6.69
N SER A 49 -12.87 -8.00 -7.78
CA SER A 49 -11.57 -8.62 -7.69
C SER A 49 -10.52 -7.66 -7.15
N VAL A 50 -10.52 -6.38 -7.55
CA VAL A 50 -9.57 -5.37 -7.03
C VAL A 50 -9.80 -5.15 -5.54
N GLN A 51 -11.04 -4.93 -5.10
CA GLN A 51 -11.36 -4.77 -3.68
C GLN A 51 -10.89 -5.98 -2.85
N ALA A 52 -11.15 -7.19 -3.32
CA ALA A 52 -10.75 -8.40 -2.64
C ALA A 52 -9.21 -8.55 -2.56
N LEU A 53 -8.47 -8.16 -3.61
CA LEU A 53 -7.00 -8.09 -3.56
C LEU A 53 -6.51 -7.06 -2.53
N MET A 54 -7.15 -5.89 -2.43
CA MET A 54 -6.79 -4.87 -1.43
C MET A 54 -7.05 -5.35 0.02
N GLN A 55 -8.09 -6.15 0.22
CA GLN A 55 -8.42 -6.74 1.51
C GLN A 55 -7.45 -7.85 1.92
N THR A 56 -6.88 -8.58 0.96
CA THR A 56 -5.90 -9.65 1.22
C THR A 56 -4.47 -9.14 1.37
N CYS A 57 -4.18 -7.89 0.97
CA CYS A 57 -2.88 -7.26 1.18
C CYS A 57 -2.54 -7.20 2.68
N SER A 58 -1.34 -7.66 3.02
CA SER A 58 -0.87 -7.75 4.40
C SER A 58 -0.40 -6.38 4.94
N VAL A 59 -0.20 -6.36 6.25
CA VAL A 59 0.30 -5.23 7.04
C VAL A 59 1.36 -5.75 8.02
N LEU A 60 1.97 -4.88 8.83
CA LEU A 60 2.97 -5.29 9.81
C LEU A 60 2.35 -6.12 10.94
N ASP A 61 2.36 -7.45 10.81
CA ASP A 61 1.91 -8.36 11.87
C ASP A 61 3.02 -8.58 12.92
N LEU A 62 2.85 -7.99 14.09
CA LEU A 62 3.76 -8.16 15.24
C LEU A 62 3.93 -9.61 15.67
N ASN A 63 2.88 -10.44 15.60
CA ASN A 63 2.97 -11.85 15.97
C ASN A 63 3.80 -12.65 14.94
N ALA A 64 3.69 -12.31 13.66
CA ALA A 64 4.55 -12.88 12.63
C ALA A 64 6.01 -12.41 12.81
N PHE A 65 6.20 -11.13 13.12
CA PHE A 65 7.51 -10.54 13.40
C PHE A 65 8.22 -11.21 14.59
N GLU A 66 7.53 -11.39 15.73
CA GLU A 66 8.12 -12.06 16.89
C GLU A 66 8.47 -13.53 16.61
N ARG A 67 7.62 -14.24 15.86
CA ARG A 67 7.88 -15.63 15.46
C ARG A 67 9.13 -15.72 14.59
N GLN A 68 9.31 -14.78 13.66
CA GLN A 68 10.51 -14.71 12.84
C GLN A 68 11.75 -14.40 13.69
N ASN A 69 11.67 -13.41 14.58
CA ASN A 69 12.78 -13.02 15.45
C ASN A 69 13.25 -14.19 16.35
N LYS A 70 12.31 -14.95 16.93
CA LYS A 70 12.62 -16.16 17.70
C LYS A 70 13.29 -17.25 16.86
N ALA A 71 12.83 -17.46 15.62
CA ALA A 71 13.40 -18.47 14.72
C ALA A 71 14.84 -18.12 14.31
N GLU A 72 15.11 -16.84 14.01
CA GLU A 72 16.46 -16.35 13.71
C GLU A 72 17.39 -16.45 14.93
N GLY A 73 16.90 -16.12 16.13
CA GLY A 73 17.65 -16.25 17.38
C GLY A 73 18.01 -17.68 17.79
N LEU A 74 17.27 -18.69 17.29
CA LEU A 74 17.57 -20.11 17.51
C LEU A 74 18.62 -20.67 16.52
N GLY A 75 19.08 -19.87 15.56
CA GLY A 75 20.11 -20.30 14.61
C GLY A 75 19.71 -21.54 13.80
N MET A 76 18.41 -21.73 13.52
CA MET A 76 17.89 -22.83 12.67
C MET A 76 18.25 -22.62 11.19
N VAL A 77 19.53 -22.36 10.93
CA VAL A 77 20.20 -22.25 9.64
C VAL A 77 20.98 -23.54 9.48
N THR A 78 20.41 -24.51 8.77
CA THR A 78 21.14 -25.76 8.47
C THR A 78 22.29 -25.48 7.50
N GLU A 79 23.43 -26.15 7.71
CA GLU A 79 24.69 -25.93 6.98
C GLU A 79 24.60 -26.18 5.46
N GLU A 80 23.56 -26.85 4.96
CA GLU A 80 23.32 -27.09 3.52
C GLU A 80 22.31 -26.11 2.86
N GLY A 81 21.71 -25.16 3.60
CA GLY A 81 20.58 -24.32 3.13
C GLY A 81 20.76 -22.80 3.25
N THR A 82 21.99 -22.33 3.49
CA THR A 82 22.36 -20.96 3.89
C THR A 82 22.04 -19.85 2.88
N ILE A 83 21.84 -20.18 1.60
CA ILE A 83 21.53 -19.18 0.56
C ILE A 83 20.02 -19.13 0.26
N ILE A 84 19.32 -20.27 0.33
CA ILE A 84 17.91 -20.36 -0.12
C ILE A 84 16.94 -19.79 0.91
N SER A 85 17.27 -19.87 2.21
CA SER A 85 16.41 -19.41 3.30
C SER A 85 16.55 -17.91 3.63
N ARG A 86 17.65 -17.26 3.24
CA ARG A 86 17.83 -15.81 3.46
C ARG A 86 16.99 -14.95 2.52
N GLU A 87 16.73 -15.42 1.29
CA GLU A 87 15.91 -14.68 0.31
C GLU A 87 14.44 -15.13 0.31
N ASN A 88 14.12 -16.37 0.68
CA ASN A 88 12.73 -16.89 0.79
C ASN A 88 12.15 -16.85 2.22
N GLY A 89 12.83 -16.20 3.17
CA GLY A 89 12.51 -16.25 4.61
C GLY A 89 11.67 -15.10 5.16
N GLU A 90 11.38 -14.07 4.35
CA GLU A 90 10.58 -12.92 4.80
C GLU A 90 9.11 -13.30 4.92
N LYS A 91 8.65 -13.45 6.17
CA LYS A 91 7.24 -13.76 6.48
C LYS A 91 6.42 -12.50 6.75
N VAL A 92 7.05 -11.43 7.23
CA VAL A 92 6.39 -10.16 7.52
C VAL A 92 6.31 -9.34 6.24
N MET A 93 5.09 -8.96 5.84
CA MET A 93 4.83 -8.21 4.62
C MET A 93 5.51 -8.80 3.38
N ALA A 94 5.40 -10.11 3.19
CA ALA A 94 5.96 -10.83 2.04
C ALA A 94 5.36 -10.40 0.69
N ASP A 95 4.23 -9.68 0.73
CA ASP A 95 3.50 -9.14 -0.42
C ASP A 95 3.71 -7.62 -0.61
N ASP A 96 4.68 -7.00 0.08
CA ASP A 96 4.96 -5.55 0.00
C ASP A 96 5.11 -5.05 -1.45
N LEU A 97 5.85 -5.78 -2.29
CA LEU A 97 6.00 -5.45 -3.70
C LEU A 97 4.69 -5.59 -4.48
N PHE A 98 3.89 -6.63 -4.18
CA PHE A 98 2.60 -6.84 -4.84
C PHE A 98 1.61 -5.73 -4.46
N THR A 99 1.55 -5.36 -3.19
CA THR A 99 0.68 -4.28 -2.71
C THR A 99 1.09 -2.95 -3.33
N GLN A 100 2.39 -2.65 -3.40
CA GLN A 100 2.90 -1.47 -4.10
C GLN A 100 2.50 -1.47 -5.58
N ASP A 101 2.68 -2.60 -6.29
CA ASP A 101 2.28 -2.73 -7.70
C ASP A 101 0.77 -2.53 -7.88
N LEU A 102 -0.07 -3.04 -6.98
CA LEU A 102 -1.52 -2.88 -7.03
C LEU A 102 -1.93 -1.40 -6.94
N PHE A 103 -1.41 -0.67 -5.95
CA PHE A 103 -1.70 0.75 -5.78
C PHE A 103 -1.06 1.59 -6.88
N ARG A 104 0.14 1.24 -7.35
CA ARG A 104 0.80 1.91 -8.48
C ARG A 104 -0.03 1.76 -9.76
N PHE A 105 -0.57 0.58 -10.03
CA PHE A 105 -1.47 0.37 -11.15
C PHE A 105 -2.71 1.27 -11.04
N LEU A 106 -3.36 1.34 -9.86
CA LEU A 106 -4.54 2.18 -9.66
C LEU A 106 -4.23 3.68 -9.78
N GLN A 107 -3.08 4.14 -9.26
CA GLN A 107 -2.59 5.50 -9.43
C GLN A 107 -2.49 5.86 -10.93
N LEU A 108 -1.86 5.00 -11.72
CA LEU A 108 -1.61 5.22 -13.15
C LEU A 108 -2.89 5.26 -14.00
N LEU A 109 -4.01 4.71 -13.52
CA LEU A 109 -5.31 4.85 -14.20
C LEU A 109 -5.86 6.28 -14.11
N CYS A 110 -5.45 7.05 -13.09
CA CYS A 110 -5.89 8.41 -12.86
C CYS A 110 -4.82 9.47 -13.15
N GLU A 111 -3.57 9.05 -13.40
CA GLU A 111 -2.46 9.93 -13.78
C GLU A 111 -2.84 10.77 -15.00
N GLY A 112 -2.48 12.06 -14.99
CA GLY A 112 -2.96 13.03 -15.98
C GLY A 112 -4.32 13.64 -15.64
N HIS A 113 -4.80 13.45 -14.41
CA HIS A 113 -6.07 14.00 -13.93
C HIS A 113 -7.29 13.52 -14.74
N ASN A 114 -7.34 12.21 -15.01
CA ASN A 114 -8.42 11.60 -15.78
C ASN A 114 -9.74 11.61 -14.99
N ASN A 115 -10.48 12.72 -15.07
CA ASN A 115 -11.70 12.95 -14.29
C ASN A 115 -12.76 11.87 -14.52
N ASP A 116 -12.87 11.32 -15.73
CA ASP A 116 -13.83 10.26 -16.01
C ASP A 116 -13.45 8.95 -15.30
N PHE A 117 -12.18 8.56 -15.33
CA PHE A 117 -11.70 7.38 -14.61
C PHE A 117 -11.74 7.59 -13.09
N GLN A 118 -11.36 8.78 -12.60
CA GLN A 118 -11.47 9.17 -11.19
C GLN A 118 -12.90 9.03 -10.66
N ASN A 119 -13.91 9.50 -11.41
CA ASN A 119 -15.31 9.34 -11.05
C ASN A 119 -15.75 7.86 -11.14
N TYR A 120 -15.23 7.12 -12.13
CA TYR A 120 -15.55 5.70 -12.30
C TYR A 120 -14.96 4.80 -11.21
N LEU A 121 -13.83 5.18 -10.59
CA LEU A 121 -13.31 4.51 -9.38
C LEU A 121 -14.21 4.72 -8.15
N ARG A 122 -14.90 5.86 -8.07
CA ARG A 122 -15.86 6.16 -6.99
C ARG A 122 -17.19 5.44 -7.19
N THR A 123 -17.72 5.46 -8.41
CA THR A 123 -19.02 4.86 -8.74
C THR A 123 -19.09 4.37 -10.19
N GLN A 124 -19.55 3.13 -10.38
CA GLN A 124 -19.71 2.52 -11.70
C GLN A 124 -21.17 2.62 -12.16
N THR A 125 -21.60 3.84 -12.48
CA THR A 125 -22.97 4.09 -12.96
C THR A 125 -23.24 3.24 -14.21
N GLY A 126 -24.32 2.46 -14.20
CA GLY A 126 -24.68 1.51 -15.26
C GLY A 126 -24.42 0.03 -14.91
N ASN A 127 -23.63 -0.23 -13.87
CA ASN A 127 -23.49 -1.56 -13.28
C ASN A 127 -24.56 -1.81 -12.19
N THR A 128 -24.77 -3.08 -11.83
CA THR A 128 -25.73 -3.49 -10.79
C THR A 128 -25.22 -3.25 -9.36
N THR A 129 -23.90 -3.12 -9.20
CA THR A 129 -23.24 -2.89 -7.92
C THR A 129 -22.21 -1.78 -8.06
N THR A 130 -22.04 -1.00 -6.99
CA THR A 130 -21.01 0.04 -6.91
C THR A 130 -19.95 -0.41 -5.91
N ILE A 131 -18.69 -0.29 -6.32
CA ILE A 131 -17.52 -0.54 -5.48
C ILE A 131 -16.70 0.74 -5.48
N ASN A 132 -16.64 1.36 -4.31
CA ASN A 132 -15.92 2.60 -4.13
C ASN A 132 -14.46 2.30 -3.76
N ILE A 133 -13.58 2.25 -4.77
CA ILE A 133 -12.15 1.93 -4.62
C ILE A 133 -11.43 2.98 -3.77
N ILE A 134 -11.91 4.23 -3.79
CA ILE A 134 -11.34 5.33 -3.01
C ILE A 134 -11.50 5.04 -1.52
N ILE A 135 -12.70 4.61 -1.10
CA ILE A 135 -12.95 4.24 0.31
C ILE A 135 -12.20 2.96 0.68
N CYS A 136 -12.16 1.95 -0.20
CA CYS A 136 -11.36 0.75 0.05
C CYS A 136 -9.86 1.06 0.23
N THR A 137 -9.35 2.10 -0.45
CA THR A 137 -7.96 2.57 -0.31
C THR A 137 -7.73 3.18 1.07
N VAL A 138 -8.68 3.99 1.55
CA VAL A 138 -8.65 4.54 2.92
C VAL A 138 -8.72 3.43 3.97
N ASP A 139 -9.56 2.41 3.76
CA ASP A 139 -9.68 1.28 4.70
C ASP A 139 -8.39 0.46 4.78
N TYR A 140 -7.66 0.28 3.66
CA TYR A 140 -6.32 -0.33 3.68
C TYR A 140 -5.33 0.57 4.44
N LEU A 141 -5.33 1.87 4.16
CA LEU A 141 -4.43 2.82 4.82
C LEU A 141 -4.62 2.83 6.35
N LEU A 142 -5.86 2.75 6.83
CA LEU A 142 -6.17 2.70 8.26
C LEU A 142 -5.58 1.44 8.92
N ARG A 143 -5.77 0.25 8.31
CA ARG A 143 -5.16 -0.99 8.81
C ARG A 143 -3.63 -0.93 8.82
N LEU A 144 -3.04 -0.36 7.77
CA LEU A 144 -1.60 -0.19 7.70
C LEU A 144 -1.11 0.75 8.81
N GLN A 145 -1.79 1.88 9.00
CA GLN A 145 -1.46 2.85 10.05
C GLN A 145 -1.56 2.24 11.45
N GLU A 146 -2.63 1.52 11.77
CA GLU A 146 -2.79 0.82 13.05
C GLU A 146 -1.60 -0.13 13.30
N SER A 147 -1.23 -0.93 12.29
CA SER A 147 -0.09 -1.85 12.40
C SER A 147 1.27 -1.14 12.61
N ILE A 148 1.46 0.02 11.97
CA ILE A 148 2.65 0.86 12.13
C ILE A 148 2.70 1.45 13.54
N SER A 149 1.54 1.87 14.09
CA SER A 149 1.46 2.38 15.46
C SER A 149 1.74 1.30 16.50
N ASP A 150 1.23 0.08 16.32
CA ASP A 150 1.56 -1.06 17.18
C ASP A 150 3.05 -1.38 17.14
N PHE A 151 3.65 -1.32 15.94
CA PHE A 151 5.08 -1.51 15.77
C PHE A 151 5.93 -0.44 16.49
N TYR A 152 5.50 0.82 16.45
CA TYR A 152 6.11 1.88 17.25
C TYR A 152 6.05 1.55 18.75
N TRP A 153 4.89 1.13 19.27
CA TRP A 153 4.74 0.76 20.68
C TRP A 153 5.66 -0.39 21.09
N TYR A 154 5.81 -1.41 20.24
CA TYR A 154 6.72 -2.52 20.48
C TYR A 154 8.18 -2.07 20.68
N TYR A 155 8.62 -1.04 19.96
CA TYR A 155 9.96 -0.47 20.10
C TYR A 155 10.03 0.70 21.08
N SER A 156 8.92 1.19 21.63
CA SER A 156 8.90 2.39 22.48
C SER A 156 9.85 2.30 23.68
N GLY A 157 9.91 1.15 24.35
CA GLY A 157 10.77 0.87 25.50
C GLY A 157 12.20 0.41 25.18
N LYS A 158 12.58 0.30 23.90
CA LYS A 158 13.94 -0.10 23.47
C LYS A 158 14.70 1.11 22.96
N ASP A 159 15.97 1.29 23.31
CA ASP A 159 16.73 2.47 22.86
C ASP A 159 16.98 2.45 21.34
N VAL A 160 17.24 1.27 20.79
CA VAL A 160 17.59 1.07 19.36
C VAL A 160 16.61 0.09 18.71
N ILE A 161 16.24 0.39 17.47
CA ILE A 161 15.51 -0.54 16.60
C ILE A 161 16.53 -1.49 15.98
N ASP A 162 16.34 -2.80 16.14
CA ASP A 162 17.21 -3.80 15.51
C ASP A 162 17.08 -3.79 13.97
N ASP A 163 18.06 -4.37 13.28
CA ASP A 163 18.11 -4.33 11.80
C ASP A 163 16.90 -4.99 11.15
N GLN A 164 16.34 -6.03 11.76
CA GLN A 164 15.13 -6.68 11.26
C GLN A 164 13.92 -5.76 11.40
N GLY A 165 13.83 -5.04 12.52
CA GLY A 165 12.82 -4.03 12.73
C GLY A 165 12.92 -2.88 11.74
N LYS A 166 14.13 -2.36 11.50
CA LYS A 166 14.39 -1.30 10.50
C LYS A 166 13.93 -1.73 9.10
N ARG A 167 14.29 -2.95 8.67
CA ARG A 167 13.91 -3.49 7.35
C ARG A 167 12.41 -3.60 7.16
N ASN A 168 11.69 -4.23 8.11
CA ASN A 168 10.24 -4.39 8.00
C ASN A 168 9.51 -3.05 8.07
N PHE A 169 9.98 -2.13 8.91
CA PHE A 169 9.39 -0.80 9.00
C PHE A 169 9.57 -0.01 7.69
N SER A 170 10.75 -0.10 7.06
CA SER A 170 11.01 0.51 5.74
C SER A 170 10.04 0.00 4.65
N LYS A 171 9.74 -1.30 4.61
CA LYS A 171 8.73 -1.86 3.70
C LYS A 171 7.35 -1.23 3.91
N ALA A 172 6.89 -1.15 5.14
CA ALA A 172 5.60 -0.56 5.47
C ALA A 172 5.52 0.93 5.08
N MET A 173 6.61 1.69 5.30
CA MET A 173 6.70 3.08 4.86
C MET A 173 6.64 3.23 3.34
N ALA A 174 7.33 2.35 2.59
CA ALA A 174 7.29 2.35 1.14
C ALA A 174 5.88 2.07 0.59
N VAL A 175 5.17 1.11 1.19
CA VAL A 175 3.76 0.84 0.88
C VAL A 175 2.88 2.04 1.19
N ALA A 176 3.02 2.65 2.38
CA ALA A 176 2.25 3.83 2.78
C ALA A 176 2.47 5.00 1.81
N LYS A 177 3.72 5.25 1.41
CA LYS A 177 4.09 6.26 0.41
C LYS A 177 3.34 6.05 -0.91
N GLN A 178 3.31 4.82 -1.42
CA GLN A 178 2.59 4.49 -2.64
C GLN A 178 1.06 4.71 -2.49
N VAL A 179 0.49 4.40 -1.31
CA VAL A 179 -0.93 4.65 -1.04
C VAL A 179 -1.25 6.15 -1.03
N PHE A 180 -0.43 6.98 -0.38
CA PHE A 180 -0.60 8.44 -0.40
C PHE A 180 -0.52 9.01 -1.83
N ASN A 181 0.49 8.59 -2.60
CA ASN A 181 0.62 8.98 -4.01
C ASN A 181 -0.56 8.53 -4.89
N SER A 182 -1.26 7.46 -4.50
CA SER A 182 -2.47 7.02 -5.22
C SER A 182 -3.67 7.89 -4.85
N LEU A 183 -3.81 8.22 -3.57
CA LEU A 183 -4.89 9.09 -3.07
C LEU A 183 -4.80 10.50 -3.65
N THR A 184 -3.60 11.04 -3.87
CA THR A 184 -3.42 12.36 -4.51
C THR A 184 -3.92 12.35 -5.95
N GLU A 185 -3.56 11.35 -6.76
CA GLU A 185 -4.04 11.22 -8.15
C GLU A 185 -5.55 11.01 -8.25
N TYR A 186 -6.20 10.49 -7.20
CA TYR A 186 -7.66 10.37 -7.19
C TYR A 186 -8.39 11.73 -7.06
N ILE A 187 -7.73 12.78 -6.57
CA ILE A 187 -8.39 14.07 -6.24
C ILE A 187 -7.83 15.28 -6.98
N GLN A 188 -6.60 15.21 -7.49
CA GLN A 188 -5.98 16.29 -8.27
C GLN A 188 -6.66 16.48 -9.64
N GLY A 189 -6.50 17.67 -10.24
CA GLY A 189 -7.34 18.13 -11.36
C GLY A 189 -8.81 18.21 -10.94
N PRO A 190 -9.09 19.11 -9.98
CA PRO A 190 -9.95 18.88 -8.82
C PRO A 190 -11.19 18.01 -9.11
N CYS A 191 -11.20 16.79 -8.54
CA CYS A 191 -12.37 15.92 -8.56
C CYS A 191 -13.22 16.10 -7.29
N THR A 192 -14.18 17.04 -7.33
CA THR A 192 -14.98 17.43 -6.15
C THR A 192 -15.72 16.27 -5.49
N GLY A 193 -16.26 15.34 -6.28
CA GLY A 193 -16.95 14.16 -5.72
C GLY A 193 -16.01 13.23 -4.96
N ASN A 194 -14.75 13.09 -5.39
CA ASN A 194 -13.76 12.30 -4.67
C ASN A 194 -13.30 13.01 -3.40
N GLN A 195 -13.11 14.34 -3.46
CA GLN A 195 -12.79 15.15 -2.28
C GLN A 195 -13.90 15.06 -1.21
N GLN A 196 -15.17 15.14 -1.60
CA GLN A 196 -16.29 14.96 -0.68
C GLN A 196 -16.35 13.54 -0.12
N SER A 197 -16.08 12.51 -0.93
CA SER A 197 -16.03 11.12 -0.47
C SER A 197 -14.94 10.92 0.58
N LEU A 198 -13.76 11.52 0.41
CA LEU A 198 -12.68 11.44 1.40
C LEU A 198 -13.00 12.24 2.66
N ALA A 199 -13.58 13.44 2.52
CA ALA A 199 -13.92 14.31 3.66
C ALA A 199 -14.91 13.65 4.64
N HIS A 200 -15.85 12.84 4.12
CA HIS A 200 -16.82 12.08 4.92
C HIS A 200 -16.35 10.67 5.29
N SER A 201 -15.14 10.27 4.89
CA SER A 201 -14.53 9.00 5.25
C SER A 201 -13.76 9.10 6.56
N ARG A 202 -13.18 7.98 6.99
CA ARG A 202 -12.28 7.90 8.16
C ARG A 202 -10.81 8.23 7.84
N LEU A 203 -10.52 8.86 6.71
CA LEU A 203 -9.16 9.26 6.34
C LEU A 203 -8.50 10.12 7.45
N TRP A 204 -9.27 10.99 8.10
CA TRP A 204 -8.79 11.82 9.20
C TRP A 204 -8.25 11.02 10.38
N ASP A 205 -8.83 9.86 10.70
CA ASP A 205 -8.34 8.97 11.76
C ASP A 205 -6.94 8.45 11.42
N ALA A 206 -6.74 7.99 10.18
CA ALA A 206 -5.44 7.51 9.71
C ALA A 206 -4.39 8.63 9.73
N VAL A 207 -4.73 9.83 9.25
CA VAL A 207 -3.81 10.98 9.24
C VAL A 207 -3.36 11.36 10.66
N ILE A 208 -4.28 11.38 11.63
CA ILE A 208 -3.94 11.65 13.04
C ILE A 208 -2.98 10.59 13.58
N GLY A 209 -3.20 9.32 13.26
CA GLY A 209 -2.33 8.23 13.66
C GLY A 209 -0.91 8.35 13.10
N PHE A 210 -0.76 8.71 11.82
CA PHE A 210 0.57 8.98 11.24
C PHE A 210 1.27 10.17 11.90
N LEU A 211 0.56 11.27 12.17
CA LEU A 211 1.13 12.42 12.88
C LEU A 211 1.68 12.04 14.27
N HIS A 212 0.95 11.18 15.00
CA HIS A 212 1.43 10.66 16.28
C HIS A 212 2.74 9.86 16.11
N VAL A 213 2.78 8.91 15.16
CA VAL A 213 3.97 8.10 14.88
C VAL A 213 5.16 8.99 14.47
N PHE A 214 4.94 9.97 13.58
CA PHE A 214 5.96 10.91 13.14
C PHE A 214 6.55 11.71 14.30
N ALA A 215 5.71 12.29 15.14
CA ALA A 215 6.18 13.10 16.27
C ALA A 215 7.11 12.31 17.20
N HIS A 216 6.75 11.06 17.53
CA HIS A 216 7.52 10.25 18.46
C HIS A 216 8.73 9.57 17.82
N MET A 217 8.59 9.02 16.61
CA MET A 217 9.69 8.34 15.94
C MET A 217 10.77 9.31 15.49
N MET A 218 10.44 10.53 15.03
CA MET A 218 11.46 11.51 14.66
C MET A 218 12.38 11.85 15.84
N MET A 219 11.79 12.07 17.02
CA MET A 219 12.56 12.34 18.24
C MET A 219 13.44 11.16 18.64
N LYS A 220 12.94 9.94 18.51
CA LYS A 220 13.67 8.70 18.86
C LYS A 220 14.82 8.43 17.89
N LEU A 221 14.53 8.39 16.58
CA LEU A 221 15.51 8.05 15.54
C LEU A 221 16.65 9.08 15.46
N ALA A 222 16.39 10.34 15.83
CA ALA A 222 17.42 11.38 15.86
C ALA A 222 18.49 11.19 16.95
N GLN A 223 18.27 10.32 17.93
CA GLN A 223 19.21 10.09 19.04
C GLN A 223 20.40 9.20 18.64
N ASP A 224 20.33 8.50 17.51
CA ASP A 224 21.35 7.56 17.07
C ASP A 224 21.68 7.71 15.58
N SER A 225 22.96 7.97 15.29
CA SER A 225 23.49 8.08 13.93
C SER A 225 23.25 6.84 13.06
N SER A 226 23.12 5.64 13.66
CA SER A 226 22.84 4.39 12.96
C SER A 226 21.42 4.30 12.38
N GLN A 227 20.55 5.26 12.72
CA GLN A 227 19.13 5.27 12.36
C GLN A 227 18.77 6.44 11.43
N ILE A 228 19.75 7.23 10.99
CA ILE A 228 19.54 8.41 10.13
C ILE A 228 18.95 8.05 8.77
N ALA A 229 19.31 6.90 8.20
CA ALA A 229 18.71 6.43 6.96
C ALA A 229 17.19 6.22 7.10
N LEU A 230 16.78 5.57 8.19
CA LEU A 230 15.38 5.33 8.51
C LEU A 230 14.62 6.63 8.82
N LEU A 231 15.27 7.57 9.52
CA LEU A 231 14.71 8.90 9.76
C LEU A 231 14.47 9.66 8.45
N LYS A 232 15.39 9.55 7.48
CA LYS A 232 15.24 10.20 6.17
C LYS A 232 14.03 9.65 5.42
N GLU A 233 13.85 8.33 5.40
CA GLU A 233 12.67 7.70 4.79
C GLU A 233 11.36 8.14 5.45
N LEU A 234 11.36 8.29 6.78
CA LEU A 234 10.20 8.78 7.53
C LEU A 234 9.85 10.23 7.15
N LEU A 235 10.85 11.10 6.98
CA LEU A 235 10.66 12.49 6.55
C LEU A 235 10.16 12.57 5.11
N ASP A 236 10.65 11.70 4.22
CA ASP A 236 10.16 11.60 2.85
C ASP A 236 8.69 11.14 2.81
N LEU A 237 8.30 10.19 3.66
CA LEU A 237 6.89 9.78 3.81
C LEU A 237 6.02 10.92 4.36
N GLN A 238 6.51 11.67 5.37
CA GLN A 238 5.78 12.83 5.89
C GLN A 238 5.56 13.88 4.81
N LYS A 239 6.57 14.12 3.96
CA LYS A 239 6.45 15.05 2.83
C LYS A 239 5.36 14.62 1.83
N ASP A 240 5.25 13.33 1.53
CA ASP A 240 4.23 12.84 0.60
C ASP A 240 2.82 12.76 1.22
N MET A 241 2.71 12.78 2.55
CA MET A 241 1.43 12.82 3.26
C MET A 241 0.81 14.23 3.28
N VAL A 242 1.63 15.29 3.33
CA VAL A 242 1.22 16.70 3.49
C VAL A 242 0.89 17.33 2.14
#